data_AF-A0A1L8ZA12-F1
#
_entry.id   AF-A0A1L8ZA12-F1
#
_cell.length_a   1.000
_cell.length_b   1.000
_cell.length_c   1.000
_cell.angle_alpha   90.00
_cell.angle_beta   90.00
_cell.angle_gamma   90.00
#
_symmetry.space_group_name_H-M   'P 1'
#
loop_
_entity.id
_entity.type
_entity.pdbx_description
1 polymer ?
#
loop_
_entity_poly.entity_id
_entity_poly.type
_entity_poly.pdbx_seq_one_letter_code
_entity_poly.pdbx_strand_id
1 'polypeptide(L)'
;MNENDLYNELVRLGMNKILASDLATRFYHNEITIKDSEIVKLELQGFVRDEISIVKGEIKSLKTEFDSKLKLNNWMIGIALASQGAIGILVSLFFYVLNKL
;
A
#
# COMPACT_ATOMS: atom_id res chain seq x y z
N MET A 1 -24.68 -34.35 17.78
CA MET A 1 -26.04 -34.03 17.31
C MET A 1 -26.06 -34.30 15.82
N ASN A 2 -26.89 -35.23 15.35
CA ASN A 2 -26.98 -35.52 13.91
C ASN A 2 -27.92 -34.52 13.22
N GLU A 3 -27.89 -34.46 11.88
CA GLU A 3 -28.73 -33.55 11.09
C GLU A 3 -30.24 -33.70 11.39
N ASN A 4 -30.71 -34.94 11.54
CA ASN A 4 -32.12 -35.25 11.82
C ASN A 4 -32.55 -34.82 13.23
N ASP A 5 -31.67 -34.94 14.23
CA ASP A 5 -31.92 -34.50 15.60
C ASP A 5 -32.12 -32.98 15.61
N LEU A 6 -31.26 -32.25 14.89
CA LEU A 6 -31.35 -30.79 14.76
C LEU A 6 -32.59 -30.37 13.95
N TYR A 7 -32.89 -31.05 12.85
CA TYR A 7 -34.12 -30.82 12.08
C TYR A 7 -35.37 -30.99 12.95
N ASN A 8 -35.45 -32.09 13.71
CA ASN A 8 -36.59 -32.37 14.58
C ASN A 8 -36.73 -31.33 15.70
N GLU A 9 -35.62 -30.87 16.27
CA GLU A 9 -35.59 -29.78 17.24
C GLU A 9 -36.11 -28.46 16.63
N LEU A 10 -35.66 -28.09 15.43
CA LEU A 10 -36.09 -26.89 14.72
C LEU A 10 -37.60 -26.92 14.38
N VAL A 11 -38.10 -28.06 13.90
CA VAL A 11 -39.53 -28.25 13.64
C VAL A 11 -40.33 -28.20 14.94
N ARG A 12 -39.81 -28.79 16.04
CA ARG A 12 -40.44 -28.73 17.37
C ARG A 12 -40.54 -27.30 17.91
N LEU A 13 -39.57 -26.44 17.57
CA LEU A 13 -39.57 -25.01 17.90
C LEU A 13 -40.50 -24.17 16.99
N GLY A 14 -41.24 -24.81 16.08
CA GLY A 14 -42.21 -24.15 15.22
C GLY A 14 -41.65 -23.62 13.90
N MET A 15 -40.42 -24.00 13.53
CA MET A 15 -39.85 -23.62 12.24
C MET A 15 -40.54 -24.39 11.10
N ASN A 16 -40.74 -23.72 9.96
CA ASN A 16 -41.27 -24.36 8.75
C ASN A 16 -40.37 -25.54 8.33
N LYS A 17 -40.97 -26.69 7.99
CA LYS A 17 -40.22 -27.92 7.64
C LYS A 17 -39.18 -27.72 6.54
N ILE A 18 -39.46 -26.90 5.54
CA ILE A 18 -38.53 -26.62 4.43
C ILE A 18 -37.32 -25.82 4.97
N LEU A 19 -37.59 -24.77 5.75
CA LEU A 19 -36.54 -23.94 6.36
C LEU A 19 -35.73 -24.71 7.42
N ALA A 20 -36.39 -25.57 8.19
CA ALA A 20 -35.74 -26.42 9.19
C ALA A 20 -34.82 -27.45 8.53
N SER A 21 -35.25 -28.03 7.40
CA SER A 21 -34.42 -28.96 6.62
C SER A 21 -33.21 -28.23 6.04
N ASP A 22 -33.41 -27.08 5.37
CA ASP A 22 -32.31 -26.30 4.79
C ASP A 22 -31.29 -25.88 5.87
N LEU A 23 -31.78 -25.36 7.00
CA LEU A 23 -30.91 -24.89 8.08
C LEU A 23 -30.14 -26.04 8.74
N ALA A 24 -30.79 -27.18 8.99
CA ALA A 24 -30.14 -28.35 9.59
C ALA A 24 -29.04 -28.90 8.67
N THR A 25 -29.30 -29.04 7.37
CA THR A 25 -28.30 -29.50 6.39
C THR A 25 -27.11 -28.54 6.34
N ARG A 26 -27.35 -27.23 6.25
CA ARG A 26 -26.29 -26.21 6.16
C ARG A 26 -25.47 -26.09 7.45
N PHE A 27 -26.11 -26.25 8.60
CA PHE A 27 -25.44 -26.26 9.90
C PHE A 27 -24.59 -27.52 10.07
N TYR A 28 -25.13 -28.70 9.73
CA TYR A 28 -24.40 -29.98 9.83
C TYR A 28 -23.16 -30.02 8.94
N HIS A 29 -23.24 -29.46 7.74
CA HIS A 29 -22.12 -29.38 6.80
C HIS A 29 -21.21 -28.15 7.02
N ASN A 30 -21.43 -27.37 8.09
CA ASN A 30 -20.69 -26.13 8.39
C ASN A 30 -20.71 -25.09 7.25
N GLU A 31 -21.67 -25.17 6.33
CA GLU A 31 -21.75 -24.25 5.19
C GLU A 31 -21.99 -22.80 5.63
N ILE A 32 -22.65 -22.61 6.77
CA ILE A 32 -22.87 -21.28 7.37
C ILE A 32 -21.54 -20.68 7.82
N THR A 33 -20.79 -21.42 8.66
CA THR A 33 -19.48 -20.99 9.17
C THR A 33 -18.46 -20.74 8.06
N ILE A 34 -18.47 -21.59 7.02
CA ILE A 34 -17.59 -21.43 5.86
C ILE A 34 -17.93 -20.14 5.10
N LYS A 35 -19.21 -19.88 4.82
CA LYS A 35 -19.65 -18.65 4.14
C LYS A 35 -19.30 -17.39 4.92
N ASP A 36 -19.52 -17.39 6.23
CA ASP A 36 -19.15 -16.25 7.08
C ASP A 36 -17.63 -16.01 7.06
N SER A 37 -16.83 -17.08 7.13
CA SER A 37 -15.37 -17.00 7.02
C SER A 37 -14.90 -16.49 5.66
N GLU A 38 -15.57 -16.87 4.56
CA GLU A 38 -15.30 -16.34 3.22
C GLU A 38 -15.58 -14.85 3.12
N ILE A 39 -16.69 -14.37 3.70
CA ILE A 39 -17.03 -12.94 3.73
C ILE A 39 -15.94 -12.17 4.49
N VAL A 40 -15.58 -12.62 5.70
CA VAL A 40 -14.52 -11.99 6.49
C VAL A 40 -13.18 -11.97 5.74
N LYS A 41 -12.85 -13.06 5.04
CA LYS A 41 -11.63 -13.13 4.22
C LYS A 41 -11.66 -12.12 3.08
N LEU A 42 -12.79 -11.97 2.38
CA LEU A 42 -12.93 -11.00 1.30
C LEU A 42 -12.83 -9.56 1.81
N GLU A 43 -13.47 -9.26 2.95
CA GLU A 43 -13.38 -7.93 3.57
C GLU A 43 -11.95 -7.60 4.01
N LEU A 44 -11.26 -8.54 4.66
CA LEU A 44 -9.86 -8.37 5.04
C LEU A 44 -8.94 -8.20 3.82
N GLN A 45 -9.17 -8.94 2.74
CA GLN A 45 -8.42 -8.77 1.49
C GLN A 45 -8.65 -7.40 0.86
N GLY A 46 -9.90 -6.90 0.88
CA GLY A 46 -10.24 -5.55 0.44
C GLY A 46 -9.52 -4.49 1.26
N PHE A 47 -9.62 -4.57 2.58
CA PHE A 47 -8.97 -3.65 3.50
C PHE A 47 -7.44 -3.62 3.31
N VAL A 48 -6.79 -4.79 3.28
CA VAL A 48 -5.34 -4.90 3.06
C VAL A 48 -4.94 -4.33 1.70
N ARG A 49 -5.73 -4.57 0.66
CA ARG A 49 -5.46 -4.03 -0.68
C ARG A 49 -5.55 -2.51 -0.69
N ASP A 50 -6.52 -1.93 0.00
CA ASP A 50 -6.71 -0.48 0.07
C ASP A 50 -5.58 0.19 0.86
N GLU A 51 -5.19 -0.37 2.02
CA GLU A 51 -4.03 0.12 2.78
C GLU A 51 -2.74 0.03 1.96
N ILE A 52 -2.49 -1.08 1.26
CA ILE A 52 -1.33 -1.23 0.38
C ILE A 52 -1.35 -0.18 -0.74
N SER A 53 -2.52 0.11 -1.31
CA SER A 53 -2.68 1.10 -2.36
C SER A 53 -2.32 2.51 -1.87
N ILE A 54 -2.80 2.89 -0.68
CA ILE A 54 -2.50 4.16 -0.02
C ILE A 54 -0.99 4.28 0.22
N VAL A 55 -0.39 3.29 0.89
CA VAL A 55 1.05 3.27 1.20
C VAL A 55 1.89 3.35 -0.07
N LYS A 56 1.52 2.61 -1.13
CA LYS A 56 2.20 2.66 -2.42
C LYS A 56 2.11 4.05 -3.07
N GLY A 57 0.97 4.71 -2.94
CA GLY A 57 0.77 6.10 -3.41
C GLY A 57 1.70 7.08 -2.68
N GLU A 58 1.74 7.01 -1.36
CA GLU A 58 2.61 7.85 -0.52
C GLU A 58 4.09 7.63 -0.84
N ILE A 59 4.54 6.37 -0.96
CA ILE A 59 5.92 6.03 -1.35
C ILE A 59 6.26 6.62 -2.72
N LYS A 60 5.35 6.52 -3.69
CA LYS A 60 5.56 7.09 -5.03
C LYS A 60 5.67 8.61 -4.98
N SER A 61 4.86 9.27 -4.16
CA SER A 61 4.94 10.73 -3.97
C SER A 61 6.27 11.14 -3.35
N LEU A 62 6.67 10.47 -2.25
CA LEU A 62 7.94 10.70 -1.57
C LEU A 62 9.13 10.49 -2.52
N LYS A 63 9.11 9.42 -3.32
CA LYS A 63 10.13 9.17 -4.34
C LYS A 63 10.22 10.32 -5.35
N THR A 64 9.08 10.80 -5.84
CA THR A 64 9.03 11.90 -6.81
C THR A 64 9.56 13.21 -6.23
N GLU A 65 9.23 13.51 -4.98
CA GLU A 65 9.77 14.66 -4.26
C GLU A 65 11.29 14.55 -4.08
N PHE A 66 11.77 13.38 -3.64
CA PHE A 66 13.19 13.11 -3.45
C PHE A 66 13.98 13.23 -4.76
N ASP A 67 13.50 12.63 -5.85
CA ASP A 67 14.11 12.74 -7.18
C ASP A 67 14.19 14.20 -7.65
N SER A 68 13.16 15.00 -7.36
CA SER A 68 13.14 16.43 -7.70
C SER A 68 14.17 17.22 -6.89
N LYS A 69 14.28 16.97 -5.59
CA LYS A 69 15.31 17.58 -4.73
C LYS A 69 16.73 17.19 -5.16
N LEU A 70 16.96 15.92 -5.51
CA LEU A 70 18.27 15.49 -6.02
C LEU A 70 18.64 16.18 -7.33
N LYS A 71 17.70 16.34 -8.27
CA LYS A 71 17.94 17.08 -9.51
C LYS A 71 18.32 18.53 -9.25
N LEU A 72 17.60 19.20 -8.35
CA LEU A 72 17.93 20.57 -7.94
C LEU A 72 19.31 20.65 -7.29
N ASN A 73 19.64 19.73 -6.38
CA ASN A 73 20.95 19.68 -5.73
C ASN A 73 22.08 19.45 -6.75
N ASN A 74 21.91 18.52 -7.69
CA ASN A 74 22.89 18.28 -8.73
C ASN A 74 23.09 19.50 -9.63
N TRP A 75 22.01 20.21 -9.97
CA TRP A 75 22.10 21.46 -10.72
C TRP A 75 22.85 22.55 -9.96
N MET A 76 22.55 22.74 -8.66
CA MET A 76 23.24 23.71 -7.81
C MET A 76 24.74 23.39 -7.65
N ILE A 77 25.09 22.10 -7.47
CA ILE A 77 26.49 21.65 -7.43
C ILE A 77 27.20 21.99 -8.74
N GLY A 78 26.54 21.76 -9.89
CA GLY A 78 27.09 22.12 -11.20
C GLY A 78 27.43 23.61 -11.31
N ILE A 79 26.54 24.49 -10.85
CA ILE A 79 26.78 25.95 -10.81
C ILE A 79 27.95 26.28 -9.89
N ALA A 80 27.99 25.69 -8.70
CA ALA A 80 29.07 25.92 -7.74
C ALA A 80 30.43 25.56 -8.35
N LEU A 81 30.54 24.40 -9.00
CA LEU A 81 31.77 23.96 -9.67
C LEU A 81 32.17 24.87 -10.84
N ALA A 82 31.20 25.30 -11.67
CA ALA A 82 31.46 26.21 -12.77
C ALA A 82 31.99 27.58 -12.29
N SER A 83 31.46 28.09 -11.16
CA SER A 83 31.91 29.35 -10.57
C SER A 83 33.35 29.28 -10.05
N GLN A 84 33.77 28.16 -9.46
CA GLN A 84 35.14 27.98 -8.98
C GLN A 84 36.17 27.95 -10.12
N GLY A 85 35.83 27.30 -11.24
CA GLY A 85 36.67 27.30 -12.44
C GLY A 85 36.88 28.72 -13.00
N ALA A 86 35.82 29.52 -13.06
CA ALA A 86 35.91 30.92 -13.52
C ALA A 86 36.79 31.78 -12.61
N ILE A 87 36.67 31.64 -11.29
CA ILE A 87 37.51 32.35 -10.31
C ILE A 87 38.99 31.97 -10.49
N GLY A 88 39.30 30.69 -10.67
CA GLY A 88 40.68 30.23 -10.87
C GLY A 88 41.36 30.84 -12.10
N ILE A 89 40.61 30.97 -13.20
CA ILE A 89 41.09 31.63 -14.43
C ILE A 89 41.37 33.12 -14.16
N LEU A 90 40.46 33.83 -13.49
CA LEU A 90 40.62 35.24 -13.16
C LEU A 90 41.84 35.50 -12.26
N VAL A 91 42.05 34.69 -11.23
CA VAL A 91 43.21 34.79 -10.34
C VAL A 91 44.51 34.56 -11.11
N SER A 92 44.54 33.57 -12.00
CA SER A 92 45.71 33.27 -12.83
C SER A 92 46.07 34.43 -13.77
N LEU A 93 45.07 35.04 -14.42
CA LEU A 93 45.24 36.22 -15.26
C LEU A 93 45.75 37.42 -14.46
N PHE A 94 45.25 37.63 -13.25
CA PHE A 94 45.69 38.72 -12.37
C PHE A 94 47.18 38.59 -12.01
N PHE A 95 47.63 37.40 -11.61
CA PHE A 95 49.05 37.15 -11.34
C PHE A 95 49.93 37.29 -12.59
N TYR A 96 49.45 36.86 -13.76
CA TYR A 96 50.18 37.03 -15.02
C TYR A 96 50.43 38.50 -15.36
N VAL A 97 49.42 39.37 -15.16
CA VAL A 97 49.54 40.81 -15.40
C VAL A 97 50.50 41.45 -14.39
N LEU A 98 50.39 41.11 -13.10
CA LEU A 98 51.29 41.64 -12.06
C LEU A 98 52.76 41.30 -12.31
N ASN A 99 53.06 40.09 -12.75
CA ASN A 99 54.43 39.68 -13.05
C ASN A 99 55.01 40.32 -14.33
N LYS A 100 54.19 40.98 -15.15
CA LYS A 100 54.62 41.71 -16.34
C LYS A 100 54.78 43.22 -16.13
N LEU A 101 54.25 43.75 -15.02
CA LEU A 101 54.49 45.13 -14.56
C LEU A 101 55.83 45.22 -13.82
#